data_AF-A0A0S7Y0Y0-F1
#
_entry.id   AF-A0A0S7Y0Y0-F1
#
_cell.length_a   1.000
_cell.length_b   1.000
_cell.length_c   1.000
_cell.angle_alpha   90.00
_cell.angle_beta   90.00
_cell.angle_gamma   90.00
#
_symmetry.space_group_name_H-M   'P 1'
#
loop_
_entity.id
_entity.type
_entity.pdbx_description
1 polymer ?
#
loop_
_entity_poly.entity_id
_entity_poly.type
_entity_poly.pdbx_seq_one_letter_code
_entity_poly.pdbx_strand_id
1 'polypeptide(L)'
;MERENGENKKGFPNTGFTIIHKDFIKNWTKIIGTGPTMLYLQLLSYCYGNKKHAWPSVGTLGKRMGVTKNTIRKHREVLIKYGLIEKMYQRKSANGDYQTNLYQIAKSDKLPELNHVE
;
A
#
# COMPACT_ATOMS: atom_id res chain seq x y z
N MET A 1 -37.09 -6.56 35.15
CA MET A 1 -36.39 -6.28 33.89
C MET A 1 -35.19 -5.42 34.21
N GLU A 2 -34.08 -6.05 34.56
CA GLU A 2 -32.81 -5.36 34.80
C GLU A 2 -32.06 -5.29 33.47
N ARG A 3 -31.63 -4.08 33.09
CA ARG A 3 -30.93 -3.83 31.85
C ARG A 3 -29.49 -4.29 32.01
N GLU A 4 -29.09 -5.28 31.21
CA GLU A 4 -27.69 -5.66 31.07
C GLU A 4 -26.88 -4.48 30.55
N ASN A 5 -25.99 -3.97 31.40
CA ASN A 5 -25.05 -2.92 31.07
C ASN A 5 -23.94 -3.55 30.23
N GLY A 6 -24.06 -3.48 28.91
CA GLY A 6 -23.09 -4.02 27.97
C GLY A 6 -21.70 -3.45 28.23
N GLU A 7 -20.80 -4.28 28.74
CA GLU A 7 -19.38 -4.00 28.87
C GLU A 7 -18.83 -3.57 27.50
N ASN A 8 -18.60 -2.26 27.35
CA ASN A 8 -17.95 -1.70 26.19
C ASN A 8 -16.45 -2.04 26.28
N LYS A 9 -16.10 -3.27 25.87
CA LYS A 9 -14.71 -3.68 25.70
C LYS A 9 -14.11 -2.80 24.60
N LYS A 10 -13.49 -1.69 24.98
CA LYS A 10 -12.54 -0.95 24.15
C LYS A 10 -11.40 -1.91 23.81
N GLY A 11 -11.59 -2.68 22.75
CA GLY A 11 -10.57 -3.59 22.23
C GLY A 11 -9.31 -2.79 21.97
N PHE A 12 -8.17 -3.33 22.38
CA PHE A 12 -6.87 -2.83 21.98
C PHE A 12 -6.89 -2.59 20.47
N PRO A 13 -6.32 -1.47 19.97
CA PRO A 13 -6.19 -1.28 18.53
C PRO A 13 -5.53 -2.54 17.97
N ASN A 14 -6.06 -3.07 16.87
CA ASN A 14 -5.53 -4.25 16.19
C ASN A 14 -4.13 -3.92 15.64
N THR A 15 -3.12 -3.88 16.52
CA THR A 15 -1.74 -3.50 16.22
C THR A 15 -1.03 -4.72 15.69
N GLY A 16 -1.11 -4.92 14.38
CA GLY A 16 -0.27 -5.87 13.65
C GLY A 16 1.07 -5.24 13.25
N PHE A 17 1.94 -6.07 12.71
CA PHE A 17 3.20 -5.66 12.07
C PHE A 17 3.24 -6.14 10.62
N THR A 18 3.97 -5.41 9.78
CA THR A 18 4.24 -5.80 8.39
C THR A 18 5.64 -6.39 8.32
N ILE A 19 5.76 -7.66 7.91
CA ILE A 19 7.06 -8.31 7.65
C ILE A 19 7.54 -7.96 6.25
N ILE A 20 8.83 -7.65 6.12
CA ILE A 20 9.45 -7.25 4.85
C ILE A 20 10.85 -7.87 4.77
N HIS A 21 11.25 -8.33 3.59
CA HIS A 21 12.60 -8.83 3.36
C HIS A 21 13.64 -7.72 3.63
N LYS A 22 14.68 -8.04 4.41
CA LYS A 22 15.76 -7.09 4.75
C LYS A 22 16.42 -6.47 3.50
N ASP A 23 16.62 -7.30 2.48
CA ASP A 23 17.23 -6.90 1.22
C ASP A 23 16.35 -5.93 0.43
N PHE A 24 15.04 -5.92 0.69
CA PHE A 24 14.16 -4.96 0.07
C PHE A 24 14.55 -3.53 0.48
N ILE A 25 14.60 -3.26 1.79
CA ILE A 25 14.93 -1.92 2.29
C ILE A 25 16.33 -1.52 1.83
N LYS A 26 17.31 -2.42 1.87
CA LYS A 26 18.69 -2.11 1.48
C LYS A 26 18.82 -1.78 -0.01
N ASN A 27 18.22 -2.59 -0.88
CA ASN A 27 18.47 -2.54 -2.31
C ASN A 27 17.45 -1.67 -3.03
N TRP A 28 16.15 -1.87 -2.76
CA TRP A 28 15.08 -1.14 -3.44
C TRP A 28 15.07 0.34 -3.07
N THR A 29 15.28 0.70 -1.80
CA THR A 29 15.26 2.12 -1.40
C THR A 29 16.28 2.96 -2.17
N LYS A 30 17.44 2.39 -2.52
CA LYS A 30 18.45 3.05 -3.36
C LYS A 30 17.99 3.22 -4.81
N ILE A 31 17.24 2.26 -5.34
CA ILE A 31 16.79 2.23 -6.75
C ILE A 31 15.57 3.13 -6.97
N ILE A 32 14.54 2.99 -6.13
CA ILE A 32 13.26 3.69 -6.31
C ILE A 32 13.13 4.95 -5.45
N GLY A 33 14.02 5.16 -4.48
CA GLY A 33 13.99 6.28 -3.54
C GLY A 33 13.09 6.04 -2.33
N THR A 34 13.26 6.88 -1.30
CA THR A 34 12.57 6.79 -0.02
C THR A 34 11.06 6.99 -0.11
N GLY A 35 10.59 7.93 -0.95
CA GLY A 35 9.17 8.21 -1.13
C GLY A 35 8.38 7.02 -1.69
N PRO A 36 8.77 6.46 -2.85
CA PRO A 36 8.16 5.25 -3.40
C PRO A 36 8.29 4.04 -2.47
N THR A 37 9.44 3.89 -1.80
CA THR A 37 9.63 2.84 -0.79
C THR A 37 8.57 2.95 0.31
N MET A 38 8.43 4.12 0.94
CA MET A 38 7.45 4.33 2.01
C MET A 38 6.02 4.08 1.53
N LEU A 39 5.68 4.46 0.29
CA LEU A 39 4.40 4.12 -0.31
C LEU A 39 4.19 2.60 -0.41
N TYR A 40 5.20 1.84 -0.83
CA TYR A 40 5.13 0.38 -0.87
C TYR A 40 4.90 -0.23 0.52
N LEU A 41 5.64 0.23 1.55
CA LEU A 41 5.44 -0.21 2.94
C LEU A 41 4.00 0.04 3.43
N GLN A 42 3.46 1.22 3.12
CA GLN A 42 2.07 1.57 3.43
C GLN A 42 1.09 0.61 2.74
N LEU A 43 1.30 0.29 1.46
CA LEU A 43 0.43 -0.66 0.74
C LEU A 43 0.53 -2.07 1.33
N LEU A 44 1.74 -2.54 1.66
CA LEU A 44 1.95 -3.84 2.32
C LEU A 44 1.21 -3.93 3.67
N SER A 45 1.09 -2.84 4.42
CA SER A 45 0.34 -2.84 5.69
C SER A 45 -1.16 -3.17 5.54
N TYR A 46 -1.72 -3.03 4.33
CA TYR A 46 -3.09 -3.47 4.03
C TYR A 46 -3.17 -4.96 3.64
N CYS A 47 -2.04 -5.58 3.30
CA CYS A 47 -1.94 -6.94 2.80
C CYS A 47 -1.61 -7.93 3.93
N TYR A 48 -2.52 -8.09 4.88
CA TYR A 48 -2.38 -9.05 5.97
C TYR A 48 -2.92 -10.45 5.60
N GLY A 49 -2.29 -11.50 6.15
CA GLY A 49 -2.63 -12.89 5.86
C GLY A 49 -2.38 -13.23 4.39
N ASN A 50 -3.38 -13.79 3.71
CA ASN A 50 -3.28 -14.17 2.29
C ASN A 50 -3.71 -13.06 1.32
N LYS A 51 -3.97 -11.83 1.82
CA LYS A 51 -4.43 -10.71 1.00
C LYS A 51 -3.26 -10.11 0.23
N LYS A 52 -3.44 -9.94 -1.08
CA LYS A 52 -2.46 -9.30 -1.99
C LYS A 52 -2.93 -7.96 -2.55
N HIS A 53 -4.09 -7.52 -2.10
CA HIS A 53 -4.72 -6.31 -2.60
C HIS A 53 -4.80 -5.27 -1.49
N ALA A 54 -4.48 -4.03 -1.83
CA ALA A 54 -4.68 -2.86 -0.99
C ALA A 54 -5.65 -1.90 -1.69
N TRP A 55 -6.57 -1.28 -0.94
CA TRP A 55 -7.58 -0.37 -1.50
C TRP A 55 -7.60 1.06 -0.91
N PRO A 56 -6.47 1.65 -0.44
CA PRO A 56 -6.52 3.01 0.06
C PRO A 56 -6.76 4.01 -1.08
N SER A 57 -7.48 5.10 -0.79
CA SER A 57 -7.55 6.22 -1.72
C SER A 57 -6.21 6.97 -1.78
N VAL A 58 -5.92 7.65 -2.89
CA VAL A 58 -4.74 8.54 -3.02
C VAL A 58 -4.76 9.63 -1.93
N GLY A 59 -5.94 10.11 -1.55
CA GLY A 59 -6.09 11.10 -0.47
C GLY A 59 -5.71 10.54 0.90
N THR A 60 -6.12 9.30 1.19
CA THR A 60 -5.76 8.60 2.44
C THR A 60 -4.24 8.41 2.54
N LEU A 61 -3.61 7.94 1.46
CA LEU A 61 -2.16 7.78 1.39
C LEU A 61 -1.42 9.12 1.55
N GLY A 62 -1.88 10.17 0.87
CA GLY A 62 -1.30 11.51 0.97
C GLY A 62 -1.33 12.06 2.40
N LYS A 63 -2.48 11.93 3.08
CA LYS A 63 -2.61 12.33 4.50
C LYS A 63 -1.67 11.55 5.41
N ARG A 64 -1.59 10.23 5.25
CA ARG A 64 -0.72 9.38 6.08
C ARG A 64 0.77 9.66 5.88
N MET A 65 1.17 9.94 4.65
CA MET A 65 2.56 10.21 4.30
C MET A 65 2.94 11.69 4.43
N GLY A 66 2.00 12.58 4.72
CA GLY A 66 2.25 14.03 4.79
C GLY A 66 2.61 14.66 3.43
N VAL A 67 2.12 14.10 2.32
CA VAL A 67 2.45 14.56 0.96
C VAL A 67 1.21 14.81 0.11
N THR A 68 1.39 15.56 -0.99
CA THR A 68 0.28 15.86 -1.90
C THR A 68 -0.22 14.61 -2.63
N LYS A 69 -1.48 14.65 -3.09
CA LYS A 69 -2.02 13.59 -3.96
C LYS A 69 -1.19 13.42 -5.24
N ASN A 70 -0.58 14.48 -5.75
CA ASN A 70 0.27 14.41 -6.94
C ASN A 70 1.56 13.63 -6.65
N THR A 71 2.18 13.86 -5.50
CA THR A 71 3.36 13.11 -5.03
C THR A 71 3.07 11.61 -4.93
N ILE A 72 1.92 11.22 -4.37
CA ILE A 72 1.50 9.81 -4.31
C ILE A 72 1.36 9.20 -5.71
N ARG A 73 0.79 9.94 -6.68
CA ARG A 73 0.66 9.47 -8.07
C ARG A 73 2.02 9.22 -8.71
N LYS A 74 2.97 10.15 -8.54
CA LYS A 74 4.36 9.99 -9.01
C LYS A 74 5.05 8.80 -8.36
N HIS A 75 4.93 8.63 -7.04
CA HIS A 75 5.51 7.48 -6.34
C HIS A 75 4.92 6.16 -6.83
N ARG A 76 3.62 6.12 -7.07
CA ARG A 76 2.93 4.95 -7.63
C ARG A 76 3.45 4.61 -9.04
N GLU A 77 3.68 5.61 -9.89
CA GLU A 77 4.25 5.38 -11.23
C GLU A 77 5.63 4.73 -11.16
N VAL A 78 6.46 5.12 -10.19
CA VAL A 78 7.75 4.44 -9.93
C VAL A 78 7.51 2.97 -9.54
N LEU A 79 6.62 2.70 -8.58
CA LEU A 79 6.35 1.32 -8.16
C LEU A 79 5.80 0.43 -9.30
N ILE A 80 4.99 1.00 -10.20
CA ILE A 80 4.50 0.30 -11.40
C ILE A 80 5.64 0.06 -12.39
N LYS A 81 6.46 1.09 -12.66
CA LYS A 81 7.60 1.01 -13.59
C LYS A 81 8.54 -0.14 -13.22
N TYR A 82 8.73 -0.34 -11.92
CA TYR A 82 9.61 -1.38 -11.39
C TYR A 82 8.88 -2.70 -11.06
N GLY A 83 7.60 -2.83 -11.42
CA GLY A 83 6.85 -4.07 -11.26
C GLY A 83 6.58 -4.48 -9.81
N LEU A 84 6.71 -3.57 -8.84
CA LEU A 84 6.41 -3.84 -7.42
C LEU A 84 4.91 -3.86 -7.13
N ILE A 85 4.14 -3.12 -7.93
CA ILE A 85 2.69 -3.13 -7.88
C ILE A 85 2.13 -3.22 -9.29
N GLU A 86 1.05 -3.97 -9.43
CA GLU A 86 0.23 -3.95 -10.64
C GLU A 86 -0.86 -2.89 -10.47
N LYS A 87 -1.02 -2.03 -11.48
CA LYS A 87 -2.06 -1.01 -11.51
C LYS A 87 -3.42 -1.70 -11.72
N MET A 88 -4.33 -1.61 -10.75
CA MET A 88 -5.71 -2.11 -10.91
C MET A 88 -6.77 -1.02 -10.84
N TYR A 89 -7.85 -1.26 -11.59
CA TYR A 89 -8.90 -0.31 -11.98
C TYR A 89 -9.69 0.28 -10.80
N GLN A 90 -10.28 1.45 -11.05
CA GLN A 90 -11.30 2.03 -10.19
C GLN A 90 -12.54 1.13 -10.19
N ARG A 91 -12.97 0.63 -9.03
CA ARG A 91 -14.28 -0.01 -8.91
C ARG A 91 -15.35 1.09 -9.03
N LYS A 92 -16.23 1.00 -10.04
CA LYS A 92 -17.42 1.84 -10.13
C LYS A 92 -18.41 1.39 -9.05
N SER A 93 -18.93 2.34 -8.28
CA SER A 93 -20.14 2.13 -7.48
C SER A 93 -21.32 1.78 -8.39
N ALA A 94 -22.35 1.13 -7.86
CA ALA A 94 -23.65 0.98 -8.53
C ALA A 94 -24.25 2.33 -8.95
N ASN A 95 -23.86 3.42 -8.26
CA ASN A 95 -24.29 4.79 -8.53
C ASN A 95 -23.34 5.57 -9.46
N GLY A 96 -22.36 4.91 -10.10
CA GLY A 96 -21.42 5.55 -11.04
C GLY A 96 -20.22 6.27 -10.40
N ASP A 97 -20.19 6.40 -9.08
CA ASP A 97 -19.13 7.09 -8.35
C ASP A 97 -17.83 6.27 -8.25
N TYR A 98 -16.68 6.95 -8.28
CA TYR A 98 -15.35 6.32 -8.24
C TYR A 98 -14.93 6.00 -6.79
N GLN A 99 -14.96 4.73 -6.38
CA GLN A 99 -14.85 4.41 -4.96
C GLN A 99 -13.40 4.32 -4.42
N THR A 100 -12.49 3.58 -5.05
CA THR A 100 -11.13 3.38 -4.51
C THR A 100 -10.15 2.87 -5.58
N ASN A 101 -8.85 3.16 -5.42
CA ASN A 101 -7.82 2.53 -6.24
C ASN A 101 -7.55 1.13 -5.67
N LEU A 102 -7.50 0.11 -6.53
CA LEU A 102 -7.06 -1.22 -6.14
C LEU A 102 -5.58 -1.37 -6.52
N TYR A 103 -4.75 -1.76 -5.57
CA TYR A 103 -3.33 -2.03 -5.76
C TYR A 103 -3.12 -3.51 -5.54
N GLN A 104 -2.58 -4.23 -6.53
CA GLN A 104 -2.13 -5.60 -6.33
C GLN A 104 -0.61 -5.59 -6.11
N ILE A 105 -0.17 -6.14 -4.99
CA ILE A 105 1.26 -6.31 -4.69
C ILE A 105 1.79 -7.43 -5.58
N ALA A 106 2.86 -7.13 -6.33
CA ALA A 106 3.49 -8.13 -7.17
C ALA A 106 4.15 -9.21 -6.31
N LYS A 107 4.11 -10.45 -6.77
CA LYS A 107 4.59 -11.63 -6.03
C LYS A 107 6.12 -11.68 -5.87
N SER A 108 6.86 -10.84 -6.59
CA SER A 108 8.32 -10.92 -6.72
C SER A 108 8.97 -9.62 -6.27
N ASP A 109 9.48 -9.60 -5.05
CA ASP A 109 10.40 -8.57 -4.56
C ASP A 109 11.82 -8.70 -5.17
N LYS A 110 12.02 -9.65 -6.10
CA LYS A 110 13.29 -9.83 -6.79
C LYS A 110 13.66 -8.52 -7.49
N LEU A 111 14.92 -8.13 -7.34
CA LEU A 111 15.45 -6.95 -7.98
C LEU A 111 15.22 -7.03 -9.49
N PRO A 112 14.93 -5.90 -10.15
CA PRO A 112 14.88 -5.87 -11.60
C PRO A 112 16.26 -6.29 -12.10
N GLU A 113 16.30 -7.16 -13.10
CA GLU A 113 17.55 -7.36 -13.84
C GLU A 113 17.87 -6.02 -14.49
N LEU A 114 18.85 -5.32 -13.91
CA LEU A 114 19.39 -4.10 -14.46
C LEU A 114 20.11 -4.51 -15.74
N ASN A 115 19.40 -4.47 -16.86
CA ASN A 115 20.04 -4.45 -18.17
C ASN A 115 20.94 -3.21 -18.16
N HIS A 116 22.24 -3.43 -18.01
CA HIS A 116 23.25 -2.42 -18.23
C HIS A 116 23.03 -1.91 -19.66
N VAL A 117 22.46 -0.72 -19.79
CA VAL A 117 22.54 0.04 -21.04
C VAL A 117 23.91 0.70 -20.98
N GLU A 118 24.87 0.09 -21.66
CA GLU A 118 26.15 0.71 -22.03
C GLU A 118 25.93 1.98 -22.85
#